data_AF-A0A7M6DLE0-F1
#
_entry.id   AF-A0A7M6DLE0-F1
#
_cell.length_a   1.000
_cell.length_b   1.000
_cell.length_c   1.000
_cell.angle_alpha   90.00
_cell.angle_beta   90.00
_cell.angle_gamma   90.00
#
_symmetry.space_group_name_H-M   'P 1'
#
loop_
_entity.id
_entity.type
_entity.pdbx_description
1 polymer ?
#
loop_
_entity_poly.entity_id
_entity_poly.type
_entity_poly.pdbx_seq_one_letter_code
_entity_poly.pdbx_strand_id
1 'polypeptide(L)'
;SCTITAPTSNVQSLLIGSSQERKDLKEEIDDALRKSEAADWEKANKSKDEEVLKKLQQDRLSRVLPEPELIEEHTVISVRHKTLGTKRRLFPQNATFANVYDWVGSLSERPKFFCLHIPNQRTVQCWEKVESFGK
;
A
#
# COMPACT_ATOMS: atom_id res chain seq x y z
N SER A 1 79.40 31.09 -5.61
CA SER A 1 78.96 29.68 -5.67
C SER A 1 77.75 29.51 -4.77
N CYS A 2 76.55 29.46 -5.33
CA CYS A 2 75.32 29.28 -4.57
C CYS A 2 74.71 27.92 -4.95
N THR A 3 74.71 27.00 -4.00
CA THR A 3 74.15 25.65 -4.15
C THR A 3 72.69 25.70 -3.77
N ILE A 4 71.80 25.43 -4.73
CA ILE A 4 70.37 25.27 -4.49
C ILE A 4 70.13 23.81 -4.12
N THR A 5 69.88 23.55 -2.83
CA THR A 5 69.37 22.25 -2.36
C THR A 5 67.86 22.18 -2.57
N ALA A 6 67.41 21.24 -3.40
CA ALA A 6 65.99 20.95 -3.60
C ALA A 6 65.37 20.37 -2.32
N PRO A 7 64.15 20.80 -1.92
CA PRO A 7 63.44 20.15 -0.83
C PRO A 7 62.90 18.81 -1.33
N THR A 8 63.49 17.71 -0.87
CA THR A 8 62.89 16.38 -0.95
C THR A 8 61.75 16.29 0.05
N SER A 9 60.60 16.91 -0.25
CA SER A 9 59.39 16.72 0.54
C SER A 9 58.76 15.39 0.16
N ASN A 10 58.91 14.43 1.07
CA ASN A 10 58.34 13.10 1.11
C ASN A 10 56.89 13.06 0.58
N VAL A 11 56.73 12.57 -0.65
CA VAL A 11 55.43 12.45 -1.35
C VAL A 11 54.52 11.38 -0.72
N GLN A 12 55.03 10.59 0.23
CA GLN A 12 54.26 9.52 0.87
C GLN A 12 53.21 10.01 1.88
N SER A 13 53.17 11.31 2.22
CA SER A 13 52.17 11.85 3.16
C SER A 13 50.88 12.35 2.51
N LEU A 14 50.77 12.34 1.17
CA LEU A 14 49.59 12.86 0.47
C LEU A 14 48.46 11.85 0.29
N LEU A 15 48.68 10.58 0.65
CA LEU A 15 47.68 9.53 0.48
C LEU A 15 46.82 9.42 1.74
N ILE A 16 45.60 9.96 1.68
CA ILE A 16 44.62 9.84 2.77
C ILE A 16 44.27 8.37 2.97
N GLY A 17 44.56 7.88 4.17
CA GLY A 17 44.19 6.58 4.70
C GLY A 17 44.96 5.37 4.17
N SER A 18 44.99 4.32 4.98
CA SER A 18 45.48 3.00 4.57
C SER A 18 44.55 2.35 3.54
N SER A 19 45.07 1.37 2.80
CA SER A 19 44.24 0.60 1.84
C SER A 19 43.07 -0.09 2.52
N GLN A 20 43.24 -0.52 3.77
CA GLN A 20 42.19 -1.18 4.55
C GLN A 20 41.11 -0.18 4.97
N GLU A 21 41.49 0.98 5.51
CA GLU A 21 40.53 2.05 5.87
C GLU A 21 39.67 2.47 4.68
N ARG A 22 40.25 2.57 3.48
CA ARG A 22 39.47 2.87 2.27
C ARG A 22 38.49 1.77 1.88
N LYS A 23 38.81 0.50 2.14
CA LYS A 23 37.89 -0.62 1.89
C LYS A 23 36.75 -0.63 2.88
N ASP A 24 37.06 -0.47 4.17
CA ASP A 24 36.07 -0.45 5.23
C ASP A 24 35.09 0.71 5.05
N LEU A 25 35.61 1.91 4.72
CA LEU A 25 34.78 3.08 4.39
C LEU A 25 33.91 2.85 3.16
N LYS A 26 34.44 2.18 2.13
CA LYS A 26 33.66 1.86 0.94
C LYS A 26 32.53 0.89 1.26
N GLU A 27 32.80 -0.14 2.05
CA GLU A 27 31.79 -1.10 2.47
C GLU A 27 30.68 -0.42 3.29
N GLU A 28 31.05 0.47 4.22
CA GLU A 28 30.09 1.26 5.00
C GLU A 28 29.21 2.15 4.10
N ILE A 29 29.81 2.82 3.11
CA ILE A 29 29.07 3.63 2.13
C ILE A 29 28.13 2.76 1.29
N ASP A 30 28.60 1.62 0.78
CA ASP A 30 27.82 0.71 -0.05
C ASP A 30 26.62 0.13 0.74
N ASP A 31 26.82 -0.20 2.01
CA ASP A 31 25.74 -0.67 2.90
C ASP A 31 24.76 0.44 3.26
N ALA A 32 25.23 1.67 3.52
CA ALA A 32 24.37 2.82 3.76
C ALA A 32 23.52 3.15 2.52
N LEU A 33 24.12 3.09 1.33
CA LEU A 33 23.42 3.29 0.07
C LEU A 33 22.32 2.24 -0.13
N ARG A 34 22.65 0.95 0.04
CA ARG A 34 21.67 -0.15 -0.10
C ARG A 34 20.48 0.01 0.84
N LYS A 35 20.73 0.43 2.09
CA LYS A 35 19.66 0.69 3.07
C LYS A 35 18.78 1.87 2.65
N SER A 36 19.38 2.94 2.14
CA SER A 36 18.63 4.10 1.63
C SER A 36 17.77 3.73 0.43
N GLU A 37 18.33 3.02 -0.55
CA GLU A 37 17.60 2.57 -1.75
C GLU A 37 16.43 1.67 -1.40
N ALA A 38 16.60 0.74 -0.45
CA ALA A 38 15.54 -0.13 0.03
C ALA A 38 14.42 0.68 0.71
N ALA A 39 14.77 1.67 1.54
CA ALA A 39 13.80 2.52 2.22
C ALA A 39 13.01 3.41 1.23
N ASP A 40 13.69 3.98 0.23
CA ASP A 40 13.06 4.77 -0.82
C ASP A 40 12.13 3.91 -1.68
N TRP A 41 12.55 2.70 -2.03
CA TRP A 41 11.71 1.73 -2.74
C TRP A 41 10.47 1.36 -1.92
N GLU A 42 10.63 1.06 -0.63
CA GLU A 42 9.54 0.69 0.26
C GLU A 42 8.54 1.85 0.40
N LYS A 43 9.02 3.08 0.55
CA LYS A 43 8.19 4.28 0.64
C LYS A 43 7.43 4.52 -0.66
N ALA A 44 8.10 4.42 -1.82
CA ALA A 44 7.49 4.58 -3.13
C ALA A 44 6.44 3.48 -3.42
N ASN A 45 6.67 2.26 -2.95
CA ASN A 45 5.70 1.18 -3.13
C ASN A 45 4.47 1.37 -2.21
N LYS A 46 4.68 1.74 -0.95
CA LYS A 46 3.59 2.08 -0.02
C LYS A 46 2.70 3.20 -0.56
N SER A 47 3.28 4.26 -1.12
CA SER A 47 2.48 5.36 -1.69
C SER A 47 1.65 4.91 -2.89
N LYS A 48 2.19 4.03 -3.76
CA LYS A 48 1.45 3.46 -4.88
C LYS A 48 0.30 2.58 -4.41
N ASP A 49 0.53 1.74 -3.39
CA ASP A 49 -0.51 0.90 -2.83
C ASP A 49 -1.66 1.72 -2.24
N GLU A 50 -1.35 2.79 -1.51
CA GLU A 50 -2.37 3.72 -0.97
C GLU A 50 -3.17 4.40 -2.07
N GLU A 51 -2.53 4.84 -3.15
CA GLU A 51 -3.20 5.44 -4.30
C GLU A 51 -4.14 4.44 -4.98
N VAL A 52 -3.70 3.20 -5.17
CA VAL A 52 -4.51 2.13 -5.76
C VAL A 52 -5.74 1.83 -4.88
N LEU A 53 -5.58 1.78 -3.55
CA LEU A 53 -6.70 1.54 -2.63
C LEU A 53 -7.72 2.67 -2.67
N LYS A 54 -7.27 3.93 -2.67
CA LYS A 54 -8.14 5.11 -2.78
C LYS A 54 -8.91 5.13 -4.08
N LYS A 55 -8.23 4.87 -5.20
CA LYS A 55 -8.88 4.80 -6.51
C LYS A 55 -9.94 3.71 -6.54
N LEU A 56 -9.62 2.51 -6.04
CA LEU A 56 -10.59 1.41 -5.96
C LEU A 56 -11.81 1.76 -5.11
N GLN A 57 -11.62 2.43 -3.97
CA GLN A 57 -12.71 2.88 -3.12
C GLN A 57 -13.61 3.88 -3.86
N GLN A 58 -13.03 4.85 -4.57
CA GLN A 58 -13.77 5.84 -5.36
C GLN A 58 -14.54 5.18 -6.50
N ASP A 59 -13.90 4.24 -7.22
CA ASP A 59 -14.54 3.49 -8.29
C ASP A 59 -15.75 2.71 -7.74
N ARG A 60 -15.61 2.05 -6.59
CA ARG A 60 -16.74 1.38 -5.91
C ARG A 60 -17.82 2.37 -5.54
N LEU A 61 -17.46 3.50 -4.91
CA LEU A 61 -18.40 4.54 -4.51
C LEU A 61 -19.22 5.07 -5.70
N SER A 62 -18.61 5.23 -6.87
CA SER A 62 -19.31 5.68 -8.08
C SER A 62 -20.37 4.70 -8.60
N ARG A 63 -20.23 3.41 -8.29
CA ARG A 63 -21.20 2.35 -8.67
C ARG A 63 -22.27 2.13 -7.61
N VAL A 64 -22.17 2.81 -6.47
CA VAL A 64 -23.13 2.69 -5.38
C VAL A 64 -24.45 3.35 -5.80
N LEU A 65 -25.52 2.55 -5.78
CA LEU A 65 -26.87 3.05 -6.03
C LEU A 65 -27.28 4.09 -4.96
N PRO A 66 -28.10 5.09 -5.33
CA PRO A 66 -28.74 5.99 -4.37
C PRO A 66 -29.57 5.21 -3.34
N GLU A 67 -29.66 5.74 -2.13
CA GLU A 67 -30.52 5.15 -1.10
C GLU A 67 -31.98 5.55 -1.38
N PRO A 68 -32.92 4.59 -1.46
CA PRO A 68 -34.33 4.89 -1.72
C PRO A 68 -34.96 5.63 -0.55
N GLU A 69 -36.06 6.33 -0.82
CA GLU A 69 -36.87 6.94 0.23
C GLU A 69 -37.63 5.89 1.04
N LEU A 70 -38.01 6.23 2.29
CA LEU A 70 -38.73 5.30 3.18
C LEU A 70 -40.11 4.90 2.67
N ILE A 71 -40.67 5.66 1.72
CA ILE A 71 -41.99 5.42 1.14
C ILE A 71 -41.90 4.42 -0.03
N GLU A 72 -40.72 4.35 -0.68
CA GLU A 72 -40.47 3.46 -1.81
C GLU A 72 -40.27 2.02 -1.32
N GLU A 73 -40.49 1.04 -2.20
CA GLU A 73 -40.23 -0.37 -1.88
C GLU A 73 -38.72 -0.62 -1.72
N HIS A 74 -38.32 -1.02 -0.51
CA HIS A 74 -36.91 -1.18 -0.18
C HIS A 74 -36.64 -2.41 0.69
N THR A 75 -35.38 -2.85 0.69
CA THR A 75 -34.84 -3.86 1.60
C THR A 75 -33.77 -3.24 2.47
N VAL A 76 -33.79 -3.55 3.77
CA VAL A 76 -32.77 -3.11 4.72
C VAL A 76 -31.63 -4.14 4.74
N ILE A 77 -30.43 -3.70 4.38
CA ILE A 77 -29.22 -4.52 4.52
C ILE A 77 -28.40 -4.03 5.71
N SER A 78 -27.99 -4.97 6.56
CA SER A 78 -27.14 -4.73 7.73
C SER A 78 -25.86 -5.54 7.61
N VAL A 79 -24.72 -4.86 7.63
CA VAL A 79 -23.39 -5.48 7.49
C VAL A 79 -22.55 -5.14 8.70
N ARG A 80 -21.94 -6.16 9.31
CA ARG A 80 -20.98 -5.99 10.39
C ARG A 80 -19.57 -5.83 9.82
N HIS A 81 -19.05 -4.61 9.80
CA HIS A 81 -17.69 -4.31 9.42
C HIS A 81 -16.74 -4.53 10.61
N LYS A 82 -15.54 -5.08 10.36
CA LYS A 82 -14.57 -5.39 11.44
C LYS A 82 -14.12 -4.15 12.20
N THR A 83 -13.92 -3.03 11.51
CA THR A 83 -13.42 -1.77 12.11
C THR A 83 -14.49 -0.72 12.30
N LEU A 84 -15.56 -0.72 11.49
CA LEU A 84 -16.56 0.35 11.46
C LEU A 84 -17.85 -0.04 12.22
N GLY A 85 -17.87 -1.24 12.81
CA GLY A 85 -19.05 -1.80 13.45
C GLY A 85 -20.16 -2.12 12.45
N THR A 86 -21.39 -2.14 12.93
CA THR A 86 -22.56 -2.45 12.09
C THR A 86 -22.98 -1.23 11.27
N LYS A 87 -23.10 -1.41 9.95
CA LYS A 87 -23.60 -0.42 9.01
C LYS A 87 -24.89 -0.93 8.40
N ARG A 88 -25.88 -0.05 8.32
CA ARG A 88 -27.22 -0.35 7.81
C ARG A 88 -27.53 0.61 6.68
N ARG A 89 -28.20 0.11 5.65
CA ARG A 89 -28.63 0.93 4.51
C ARG A 89 -29.83 0.32 3.81
N LEU A 90 -30.67 1.18 3.25
CA LEU A 90 -31.76 0.78 2.37
C LEU A 90 -31.24 0.53 0.95
N PHE A 91 -31.77 -0.51 0.32
CA PHE A 91 -31.53 -0.83 -1.08
C PHE A 91 -32.86 -0.98 -1.80
N PRO A 92 -32.96 -0.54 -3.07
CA PRO A 92 -34.16 -0.78 -3.87
C PRO A 92 -34.35 -2.28 -4.09
N GLN A 93 -35.60 -2.75 -4.29
CA GLN A 93 -35.88 -4.18 -4.44
C GLN A 93 -35.16 -4.85 -5.62
N ASN A 94 -34.86 -4.10 -6.68
CA ASN A 94 -34.11 -4.59 -7.84
C ASN A 94 -32.58 -4.57 -7.66
N ALA A 95 -32.08 -4.18 -6.48
CA ALA A 95 -30.66 -4.17 -6.20
C ALA A 95 -30.09 -5.59 -6.21
N THR A 96 -28.89 -5.73 -6.76
CA THR A 96 -28.14 -6.98 -6.77
C THR A 96 -27.15 -7.03 -5.63
N PHE A 97 -26.65 -8.23 -5.33
CA PHE A 97 -25.61 -8.40 -4.32
C PHE A 97 -24.30 -7.68 -4.69
N ALA A 98 -24.03 -7.46 -5.98
CA ALA A 98 -22.90 -6.65 -6.44
C ALA A 98 -23.01 -5.19 -5.96
N ASN A 99 -24.23 -4.62 -5.92
CA ASN A 99 -24.44 -3.27 -5.39
C ASN A 99 -24.16 -3.19 -3.88
N VAL A 100 -24.50 -4.25 -3.14
CA VAL A 100 -24.15 -4.37 -1.72
C VAL A 100 -22.64 -4.48 -1.56
N TYR A 101 -21.96 -5.24 -2.42
CA TYR A 101 -20.51 -5.37 -2.40
C TYR A 101 -19.80 -4.03 -2.66
N ASP A 102 -20.19 -3.31 -3.71
CA ASP A 102 -19.64 -1.99 -4.02
C ASP A 102 -19.89 -1.00 -2.88
N TRP A 103 -21.08 -1.01 -2.27
CA TRP A 103 -21.36 -0.19 -1.09
C TRP A 103 -20.46 -0.54 0.09
N VAL A 104 -20.34 -1.82 0.46
CA VAL A 104 -19.47 -2.20 1.60
C VAL A 104 -18.02 -1.83 1.31
N GLY A 105 -17.57 -2.06 0.08
CA GLY A 105 -16.20 -1.76 -0.34
C GLY A 105 -15.91 -0.27 -0.53
N SER A 106 -16.93 0.60 -0.56
CA SER A 106 -16.76 2.05 -0.55
C SER A 106 -16.65 2.62 0.87
N LEU A 107 -17.06 1.87 1.91
CA LEU A 107 -17.01 2.34 3.30
C LEU A 107 -15.59 2.43 3.87
N SER A 108 -14.63 1.71 3.29
CA SER A 108 -13.25 1.66 3.75
C SER A 108 -12.30 1.38 2.58
N GLU A 109 -11.14 2.03 2.57
CA GLU A 109 -10.05 1.73 1.62
C GLU A 109 -9.49 0.31 1.81
N ARG A 110 -9.59 -0.23 3.04
CA ARG A 110 -9.05 -1.55 3.41
C ARG A 110 -10.12 -2.47 3.99
N PRO A 111 -10.09 -3.77 3.65
CA PRO A 111 -9.13 -4.43 2.75
C PRO A 111 -9.44 -4.19 1.25
N LYS A 112 -8.43 -4.34 0.38
CA LYS A 112 -8.60 -4.29 -1.08
C LYS A 112 -9.66 -5.29 -1.54
N PHE A 113 -9.53 -6.54 -1.07
CA PHE A 113 -10.43 -7.64 -1.34
C PHE A 113 -11.09 -8.10 -0.05
N PHE A 114 -12.40 -8.35 -0.10
CA PHE A 114 -13.14 -8.98 1.00
C PHE A 114 -14.23 -9.87 0.44
N CYS A 115 -14.82 -10.66 1.32
CA CYS A 115 -16.02 -11.43 1.01
C CYS A 115 -17.10 -11.13 2.04
N LEU A 116 -18.34 -11.14 1.59
CA LEU A 116 -19.50 -11.00 2.46
C LEU A 116 -19.97 -12.38 2.89
N HIS A 117 -20.28 -12.50 4.17
CA HIS A 117 -20.83 -13.72 4.77
C HIS A 117 -22.26 -13.44 5.24
N ILE A 118 -23.20 -14.23 4.75
CA ILE A 118 -24.59 -14.15 5.16
C ILE A 118 -24.77 -15.15 6.31
N PRO A 119 -25.15 -14.69 7.53
CA PRO A 119 -25.38 -15.61 8.64
C PRO A 119 -26.46 -16.64 8.27
N ASN A 120 -26.21 -17.90 8.61
CA ASN A 120 -27.07 -19.06 8.32
C ASN A 120 -27.13 -19.49 6.83
N GLN A 121 -26.31 -18.91 5.96
CA GLN A 121 -26.02 -19.46 4.64
C GLN A 121 -24.54 -19.82 4.54
N ARG A 122 -24.20 -20.97 3.94
CA ARG A 122 -22.79 -21.37 3.70
C ARG A 122 -22.13 -20.54 2.59
N THR A 123 -22.85 -19.61 1.98
CA THR A 123 -22.40 -18.90 0.80
C THR A 123 -21.51 -17.72 1.18
N VAL A 124 -20.26 -17.77 0.70
CA VAL A 124 -19.31 -16.67 0.76
C VAL A 124 -19.33 -15.99 -0.60
N GLN A 125 -19.69 -14.72 -0.64
CA GLN A 125 -19.74 -13.95 -1.89
C GLN A 125 -18.45 -13.11 -2.00
N CYS A 126 -17.55 -13.53 -2.89
CA CYS A 126 -16.33 -12.82 -3.25
C CYS A 126 -16.47 -12.35 -4.69
N TRP A 127 -16.74 -11.06 -4.90
CA TRP A 127 -17.05 -10.52 -6.22
C TRP A 127 -15.79 -10.20 -7.05
N GLU A 128 -14.71 -9.82 -6.39
CA GLU A 128 -13.40 -9.69 -7.05
C GLU A 128 -12.68 -11.03 -6.98
N LYS A 129 -12.17 -11.52 -8.12
CA LYS A 129 -11.35 -12.72 -8.18
C LYS A 129 -10.24 -12.59 -7.15
N VAL A 130 -10.32 -13.39 -6.08
CA VAL A 130 -9.15 -13.75 -5.32
C VAL A 130 -8.37 -14.62 -6.29
N GLU A 131 -7.45 -14.02 -7.07
CA GLU A 131 -6.42 -14.82 -7.72
C GLU A 131 -5.73 -15.55 -6.58
N SER A 132 -6.00 -16.85 -6.50
CA SER A 132 -5.33 -17.78 -5.64
C SER A 132 -3.85 -17.67 -5.98
N PHE A 133 -3.11 -16.89 -5.19
CA PHE A 133 -1.67 -17.04 -5.07
C PHE A 133 -1.43 -18.40 -4.41
N GLY A 134 -1.57 -19.45 -5.22
CA GLY A 134 -1.06 -20.78 -4.95
C GLY A 134 0.46 -20.71 -4.94
N LYS A 135 1.03 -21.27 -3.87
CA LYS A 135 2.44 -21.34 -3.52
C LYS A 135 3.34 -21.85 -4.63
#